data_AF-A0A2I0AC47-F1
#
_entry.id   AF-A0A2I0AC47-F1
#
_cell.length_a   1.000
_cell.length_b   1.000
_cell.length_c   1.000
_cell.angle_alpha   90.00
_cell.angle_beta   90.00
_cell.angle_gamma   90.00
#
_symmetry.space_group_name_H-M   'P 1'
#
loop_
_entity.id
_entity.type
_entity.pdbx_description
1 polymer ?
#
loop_
_entity_poly.entity_id
_entity_poly.type
_entity_poly.pdbx_seq_one_letter_code
_entity_poly.pdbx_strand_id
1 'polypeptide(L)'
;MGSPKLSLGLMLILCGIILQCEVEEIKGALACPLYCLDVKYMTCTSSGGERLPGRCNCCLAPKGCTLHLTDGTTRFCVRYFP
;
A
#
# COMPACT_ATOMS: atom_id res chain seq x y z
N MET A 1 -19.58 42.87 33.20
CA MET A 1 -18.34 42.15 32.83
C MET A 1 -18.44 41.78 31.36
N GLY A 2 -17.50 42.26 30.55
CA GLY A 2 -17.63 42.34 29.09
C GLY A 2 -17.55 41.00 28.39
N SER A 3 -18.36 40.85 27.34
CA SER A 3 -18.33 39.73 26.39
C SER A 3 -16.99 39.74 25.63
N PRO A 4 -16.31 38.59 25.49
CA PRO A 4 -15.15 38.51 24.62
C PRO A 4 -15.60 38.73 23.18
N LYS A 5 -15.22 39.86 22.58
CA LYS A 5 -15.39 40.09 21.14
C LYS A 5 -14.38 39.20 20.43
N LEU A 6 -14.75 37.95 20.17
CA LEU A 6 -13.97 37.07 19.32
C LEU A 6 -13.89 37.72 17.94
N SER A 7 -12.71 38.25 17.59
CA SER A 7 -12.49 38.91 16.32
C SER A 7 -12.79 37.94 15.18
N LEU A 8 -13.48 38.42 14.14
CA LEU A 8 -13.79 37.65 12.93
C LEU A 8 -12.53 36.99 12.34
N GLY A 9 -11.37 37.63 12.50
CA GLY A 9 -10.07 37.04 12.11
C GLY A 9 -9.70 35.78 12.89
N LEU A 10 -10.00 35.71 14.20
CA LEU A 10 -9.73 34.53 15.02
C LEU A 10 -10.66 33.36 14.63
N MET A 11 -11.91 33.65 14.28
CA MET A 11 -12.85 32.65 13.74
C MET A 11 -12.37 32.09 12.40
N LEU A 12 -11.86 32.94 11.50
CA LEU A 12 -11.34 32.50 10.21
C LEU A 12 -10.06 31.66 10.35
N ILE A 13 -9.17 32.02 11.28
CA ILE A 13 -7.95 31.25 11.57
C ILE A 13 -8.32 29.87 12.12
N LEU A 14 -9.24 29.79 13.08
CA LEU A 14 -9.72 28.50 13.62
C LEU A 14 -10.36 27.62 12.54
N CYS A 15 -11.06 28.22 11.57
CA CYS A 15 -11.69 27.49 10.46
C CYS A 15 -10.64 26.94 9.46
N GLY A 16 -9.56 27.68 9.22
CA GLY A 16 -8.48 27.26 8.31
C GLY A 16 -7.64 26.08 8.83
N ILE A 17 -7.49 25.93 10.15
CA ILE A 17 -6.65 24.87 10.75
C ILE A 17 -7.33 23.49 10.65
N ILE A 18 -8.67 23.44 10.62
CA ILE A 18 -9.44 22.18 10.46
C ILE A 18 -9.31 21.63 9.02
N LEU A 19 -8.95 22.48 8.05
CA LEU A 19 -8.79 22.09 6.64
C LEU A 19 -7.42 21.46 6.32
N GLN A 20 -6.57 21.22 7.32
CA GLN A 20 -5.41 20.34 7.20
C GLN A 20 -5.72 18.91 7.65
N CYS A 21 -6.96 18.46 7.44
CA CYS A 21 -7.27 17.04 7.53
C CYS A 21 -6.41 16.34 6.46
N GLU A 22 -5.43 15.56 6.94
CA GLU A 22 -4.56 14.75 6.12
C GLU A 22 -5.40 14.04 5.07
N VAL A 23 -5.22 14.43 3.81
CA VAL A 23 -5.43 13.50 2.70
C VAL A 23 -4.33 12.47 2.87
N GLU A 24 -4.56 11.50 3.78
CA GLU A 24 -4.03 10.18 3.56
C GLU A 24 -4.51 9.81 2.17
N GLU A 25 -3.59 9.79 1.20
CA GLU A 25 -3.84 9.17 -0.08
C GLU A 25 -4.47 7.81 0.24
N ILE A 26 -5.78 7.69 0.03
CA ILE A 26 -6.42 6.40 -0.10
C ILE A 26 -5.79 5.84 -1.36
N LYS A 27 -4.64 5.16 -1.19
CA LYS A 27 -4.04 4.33 -2.21
C LYS A 27 -5.12 3.33 -2.52
N GLY A 28 -5.88 3.61 -3.59
CA GLY A 28 -7.06 2.84 -3.97
C GLY A 28 -6.74 1.36 -3.85
N ALA A 29 -7.65 0.59 -3.27
CA ALA A 29 -7.48 -0.84 -3.14
C ALA A 29 -7.14 -1.40 -4.53
N LEU A 30 -5.88 -1.79 -4.73
CA LEU A 30 -5.41 -2.29 -6.01
C LEU A 30 -6.19 -3.57 -6.30
N ALA A 31 -7.07 -3.54 -7.30
CA ALA A 31 -7.83 -4.71 -7.71
C ALA A 31 -6.85 -5.69 -8.39
N CYS A 32 -6.50 -6.75 -7.68
CA CYS A 32 -5.63 -7.78 -8.22
C CYS A 32 -6.43 -8.79 -9.05
N PRO A 33 -5.98 -9.13 -10.27
CA PRO A 33 -6.61 -10.18 -11.05
C PRO A 33 -6.48 -11.52 -10.33
N LEU A 34 -7.56 -12.31 -10.37
CA LEU A 34 -7.66 -13.60 -9.68
C LEU A 34 -7.24 -14.76 -10.58
N TYR A 35 -6.03 -14.70 -11.14
CA TYR A 35 -5.38 -15.84 -11.78
C TYR A 35 -4.20 -16.32 -10.94
N CYS A 36 -3.90 -17.61 -11.03
CA CYS A 36 -2.77 -18.23 -10.34
C CYS A 36 -1.79 -18.79 -11.37
N LEU A 37 -0.54 -18.37 -11.25
CA LEU A 37 0.60 -19.05 -11.85
C LEU A 37 0.88 -20.32 -11.04
N ASP A 38 1.53 -21.30 -11.65
CA ASP A 38 1.94 -22.54 -10.98
C ASP A 38 3.16 -22.31 -10.07
N VAL A 39 2.96 -21.52 -9.02
CA VAL A 39 4.01 -21.12 -8.08
C VAL A 39 4.27 -22.23 -7.06
N LYS A 40 5.51 -22.70 -7.01
CA LYS A 40 5.97 -23.71 -6.06
C LYS A 40 6.28 -23.11 -4.69
N TYR A 41 6.99 -21.99 -4.67
CA TYR A 41 7.31 -21.23 -3.46
C TYR A 41 7.68 -19.79 -3.82
N MET A 42 7.80 -18.92 -2.82
CA MET A 42 8.34 -17.58 -3.01
C MET A 42 9.48 -17.29 -2.05
N THR A 43 10.33 -16.31 -2.40
CA THR A 43 11.39 -15.80 -1.54
C THR A 43 11.33 -14.29 -1.53
N CYS A 44 11.34 -13.66 -0.35
CA CYS A 44 11.30 -12.20 -0.22
C CYS A 44 12.60 -11.68 0.37
N THR A 45 13.03 -10.50 -0.06
CA THR A 45 14.22 -9.84 0.51
C THR A 45 14.04 -9.53 2.00
N SER A 46 12.80 -9.20 2.41
CA SER A 46 12.46 -8.91 3.81
C SER A 46 12.60 -10.12 4.74
N SER A 47 12.47 -11.34 4.22
CA SER A 47 12.58 -12.59 4.99
C SER A 47 13.96 -13.24 4.88
N GLY A 48 14.97 -12.51 4.38
CA GLY A 48 16.32 -13.05 4.24
C GLY A 48 16.43 -14.23 3.28
N GLY A 49 15.52 -14.34 2.31
CA GLY A 49 15.52 -15.44 1.33
C GLY A 49 14.88 -16.75 1.81
N GLU A 50 14.17 -16.74 2.95
CA GLU A 50 13.37 -17.89 3.38
C GLU A 50 12.36 -18.32 2.31
N ARG A 51 12.17 -19.64 2.17
CA ARG A 51 11.13 -20.22 1.30
C ARG A 51 9.77 -20.10 1.97
N LEU A 52 8.98 -19.15 1.48
CA LEU A 52 7.61 -18.89 1.93
C LEU A 52 6.59 -19.57 1.01
N PRO A 53 5.35 -19.79 1.49
CA PRO A 53 4.26 -20.28 0.64
C PRO A 53 4.06 -19.40 -0.60
N GLY A 54 3.93 -20.04 -1.76
CA GLY A 54 3.71 -19.34 -3.03
C GLY A 54 2.43 -18.49 -3.01
N ARG A 55 2.47 -17.34 -3.69
CA ARG A 55 1.29 -16.52 -3.98
C ARG A 55 0.92 -16.68 -5.45
N CYS A 56 -0.37 -16.60 -5.76
CA CYS A 56 -0.89 -16.84 -7.10
C CYS A 56 -0.24 -15.99 -8.20
N ASN A 57 -0.01 -14.70 -7.96
CA ASN A 57 0.63 -13.82 -8.92
C ASN A 57 1.34 -12.67 -8.20
N CYS A 58 2.08 -11.85 -8.95
CA CYS A 58 2.84 -10.73 -8.38
C CYS A 58 1.98 -9.61 -7.79
N CYS A 59 0.70 -9.48 -8.17
CA CYS A 59 -0.18 -8.49 -7.55
C CYS A 59 -0.55 -8.90 -6.12
N LEU A 60 -0.76 -10.20 -5.90
CA LEU A 60 -1.08 -10.78 -4.60
C LEU A 60 0.18 -11.05 -3.74
N ALA A 61 1.37 -10.89 -4.30
CA ALA A 61 2.64 -11.06 -3.60
C ALA A 61 3.08 -9.75 -2.90
N PRO A 62 3.76 -9.84 -1.75
CA PRO A 62 4.41 -8.67 -1.16
C PRO A 62 5.48 -8.07 -2.09
N LYS A 63 5.82 -6.79 -1.89
CA LYS A 63 6.85 -6.12 -2.69
C LYS A 63 8.20 -6.79 -2.47
N GLY A 64 9.01 -6.89 -3.52
CA GLY A 64 10.37 -7.41 -3.40
C GLY A 64 10.44 -8.92 -3.17
N CYS A 65 9.36 -9.63 -3.48
CA CYS A 65 9.32 -11.08 -3.50
C CYS A 65 9.59 -11.63 -4.90
N THR A 66 10.17 -12.82 -4.97
CA THR A 66 10.36 -13.60 -6.19
C THR A 66 9.47 -14.84 -6.10
N LEU A 67 8.64 -15.06 -7.11
CA LEU A 67 7.88 -16.30 -7.27
C LEU A 67 8.76 -17.31 -8.01
N HIS A 68 8.86 -18.53 -7.50
CA HIS A 68 9.55 -19.65 -8.12
C HIS A 68 8.49 -20.62 -8.64
N LEU A 69 8.36 -20.71 -9.95
CA LEU A 69 7.32 -21.50 -10.61
C LEU A 69 7.74 -22.98 -10.73
N THR A 70 6.76 -23.83 -10.96
CA THR A 70 6.94 -25.28 -11.08
C THR A 70 7.70 -25.66 -12.35
N ASP A 71 7.61 -24.83 -13.39
CA ASP A 71 8.38 -24.96 -14.64
C ASP A 71 9.87 -24.58 -14.49
N GLY A 72 10.29 -24.15 -13.30
CA GLY A 72 11.66 -23.74 -13.00
C GLY A 72 11.95 -22.26 -13.31
N THR A 73 10.98 -21.53 -13.87
CA THR A 73 11.13 -20.09 -14.09
C THR A 73 10.93 -19.29 -12.81
N THR A 74 11.44 -18.07 -12.79
CA THR A 74 11.29 -17.14 -11.66
C THR A 74 10.71 -15.81 -12.12
N ARG A 75 9.94 -15.16 -11.24
CA ARG A 75 9.32 -13.86 -11.49
C ARG A 75 9.53 -12.94 -10.30
N PHE A 76 10.32 -11.88 -10.48
CA PHE A 76 10.53 -10.87 -9.45
C PHE A 76 9.38 -9.85 -9.45
N CYS A 77 8.76 -9.64 -8.29
CA CYS A 77 7.63 -8.77 -8.10
C CYS A 77 8.08 -7.40 -7.58
N VAL A 78 8.28 -6.45 -8.50
CA VAL A 78 8.74 -5.07 -8.22
C VAL A 78 7.65 -4.16 -7.63
N ARG A 79 6.39 -4.61 -7.64
CA ARG A 79 5.18 -3.81 -7.44
C ARG A 79 5.18 -2.52 -8.28
N TYR A 80 5.07 -2.72 -9.59
CA TYR A 80 4.28 -1.86 -10.47
C TYR A 80 3.52 -2.81 -11.40
N PHE A 81 2.23 -2.98 -11.15
CA PHE A 81 1.30 -3.47 -12.15
C PHE A 81 0.20 -2.41 -12.16
N PRO A 82 0.07 -1.59 -13.23
CA PRO A 82 -1.10 -0.75 -13.39
C PRO A 82 -2.37 -1.61 -13.56
#